data_AF-A0A853F927-F1
#
_entry.id   AF-A0A853F927-F1
#
_cell.length_a   1.000
_cell.length_b   1.000
_cell.length_c   1.000
_cell.angle_alpha   90.00
_cell.angle_beta   90.00
_cell.angle_gamma   90.00
#
_symmetry.space_group_name_H-M   'P 1'
#
loop_
_entity.id
_entity.type
_entity.pdbx_description
1 polymer ?
#
loop_
_entity_poly.entity_id
_entity_poly.type
_entity_poly.pdbx_seq_one_letter_code
_entity_poly.pdbx_strand_id
1 'polypeptide(L)'
;SKCEPQIKSQTIKLPKGYFLYGKLRPYLNKYFYNYLDDKNIIISSEFFVFSVKNINELYFKFCLSSSFVQYQITNYMKGARMPRIGEDIFKNLQIPLPPLKIQNKIANHIQTLKTKFKP
;
A
#
# COMPACT_ATOMS: atom_id res chain seq x y z
N SER A 1 -7.93 42.21 15.70
CA SER A 1 -8.26 41.07 14.81
C SER A 1 -7.49 39.85 15.29
N LYS A 2 -8.16 38.87 15.93
CA LYS A 2 -7.50 37.64 16.40
C LYS A 2 -7.21 36.75 15.19
N CYS A 3 -5.94 36.47 14.91
CA CYS A 3 -5.56 35.44 13.95
C CYS A 3 -5.93 34.09 14.53
N GLU A 4 -6.87 33.39 13.90
CA GLU A 4 -7.13 31.98 14.21
C GLU A 4 -5.91 31.15 13.81
N PRO A 5 -5.51 30.16 14.62
CA PRO A 5 -4.44 29.25 14.24
C PRO A 5 -4.89 28.44 13.02
N GLN A 6 -4.27 28.69 11.86
CA GLN A 6 -4.43 27.83 10.69
C GLN A 6 -3.88 26.44 11.03
N ILE A 7 -4.79 25.48 11.22
CA ILE A 7 -4.45 24.06 11.34
C ILE A 7 -3.91 23.61 9.97
N LYS A 8 -2.58 23.59 9.82
CA LYS A 8 -1.93 23.03 8.63
C LYS A 8 -2.06 21.51 8.68
N SER A 9 -3.05 20.96 7.98
CA SER A 9 -3.09 19.54 7.68
C SER A 9 -1.85 19.17 6.87
N GLN A 10 -1.05 18.23 7.39
CA GLN A 10 0.10 17.69 6.65
C GLN A 10 -0.44 16.78 5.53
N THR A 11 -0.69 17.38 4.37
CA THR A 11 -1.17 16.70 3.18
C THR A 11 0.00 16.22 2.33
N ILE A 12 -0.02 14.96 1.90
CA ILE A 12 1.01 14.38 1.02
C ILE A 12 0.41 14.26 -0.38
N LYS A 13 1.12 14.76 -1.40
CA LYS A 13 0.73 14.55 -2.80
C LYS A 13 1.03 13.10 -3.20
N LEU A 14 0.14 12.46 -3.94
CA LEU A 14 0.34 11.11 -4.47
C LEU A 14 0.77 11.16 -5.94
N PRO A 15 2.04 10.89 -6.27
CA PRO A 15 2.47 10.83 -7.66
C PRO A 15 1.91 9.59 -8.38
N LYS A 16 1.85 9.63 -9.70
CA LYS A 16 1.63 8.45 -10.54
C LYS A 16 2.73 7.42 -10.28
N GLY A 17 2.36 6.14 -10.22
CA GLY A 17 3.31 5.04 -9.98
C GLY A 17 3.67 4.80 -8.52
N TYR A 18 3.00 5.48 -7.58
CA TYR A 18 3.22 5.29 -6.13
C TYR A 18 2.11 4.45 -5.52
N PHE A 19 2.49 3.71 -4.49
CA PHE A 19 1.61 2.97 -3.59
C PHE A 19 1.18 3.82 -2.40
N LEU A 20 -0.03 3.53 -1.94
CA LEU A 20 -0.53 3.86 -0.63
C LEU A 20 -0.69 2.61 0.20
N TYR A 21 -0.36 2.71 1.48
CA TYR A 21 -0.69 1.68 2.46
C TYR A 21 -1.16 2.30 3.78
N GLY A 22 -2.33 1.90 4.27
CA GLY A 22 -2.94 2.49 5.47
C GLY A 22 -2.25 2.08 6.76
N LYS A 23 -1.80 3.06 7.56
CA LYS A 23 -1.14 2.85 8.85
C LYS A 23 -2.11 2.37 9.93
N LEU A 24 -3.33 2.93 9.94
CA LEU A 24 -4.34 2.65 10.95
C LEU A 24 -5.18 1.42 10.60
N ARG A 25 -5.28 0.47 11.54
CA ARG A 25 -5.95 -0.82 11.36
C ARG A 25 -5.44 -1.53 10.10
N PRO A 26 -4.13 -1.81 10.02
CA PRO A 26 -3.50 -2.30 8.79
C PRO A 26 -4.00 -3.69 8.37
N TYR A 27 -4.56 -4.46 9.30
CA TYR A 27 -5.25 -5.73 9.02
C TYR A 27 -6.47 -5.59 8.08
N LEU A 28 -7.02 -4.38 7.90
CA LEU A 28 -8.05 -4.12 6.88
C LEU A 28 -7.46 -4.06 5.46
N ASN A 29 -6.14 -4.15 5.33
CA ASN A 29 -5.39 -4.18 4.09
C ASN A 29 -5.78 -3.06 3.11
N LYS A 30 -5.82 -1.82 3.61
CA LYS A 30 -6.13 -0.65 2.77
C LYS A 30 -4.88 -0.28 2.00
N TYR A 31 -4.80 -0.68 0.73
CA TYR A 31 -3.73 -0.28 -0.18
C TYR A 31 -4.30 0.23 -1.50
N PHE A 32 -3.51 1.06 -2.17
CA PHE A 32 -3.83 1.58 -3.50
C PHE A 32 -2.55 1.72 -4.31
N TYR A 33 -2.63 1.60 -5.63
CA TYR A 33 -1.55 1.96 -6.53
C TYR A 33 -2.08 3.00 -7.50
N ASN A 34 -1.38 4.12 -7.60
CA ASN A 34 -1.85 5.24 -8.40
C ASN A 34 -1.49 5.08 -9.88
N TYR A 35 -2.49 4.78 -10.69
CA TYR A 35 -2.37 4.77 -12.16
C TYR A 35 -2.65 6.14 -12.79
N LEU A 36 -3.22 7.08 -12.03
CA LEU A 36 -3.68 8.36 -12.53
C LEU A 36 -2.52 9.36 -12.64
N ASP A 37 -2.56 10.15 -13.69
CA ASP A 37 -1.63 11.26 -13.94
C ASP A 37 -2.21 12.60 -13.44
N ASP A 38 -2.74 12.58 -12.21
CA ASP A 38 -3.34 13.77 -11.59
C ASP A 38 -2.44 14.25 -10.43
N LYS A 39 -2.00 15.50 -10.54
CA LYS A 39 -1.12 16.16 -9.57
C LYS A 39 -1.87 16.71 -8.35
N ASN A 40 -3.19 16.66 -8.36
CA ASN A 40 -4.06 17.19 -7.30
C ASN A 40 -4.55 16.12 -6.32
N ILE A 41 -4.02 14.89 -6.41
CA ILE A 41 -4.36 13.83 -5.45
C ILE A 41 -3.64 14.10 -4.12
N ILE A 42 -4.44 14.42 -3.10
CA ILE A 42 -4.01 14.71 -1.74
C ILE A 42 -4.38 13.55 -0.82
N ILE A 43 -3.40 13.07 -0.04
CA ILE A 43 -3.54 11.92 0.85
C ILE A 43 -3.29 12.32 2.31
N SER A 44 -4.05 11.68 3.20
CA SER A 44 -3.87 11.78 4.65
C SER A 44 -2.50 11.25 5.09
N SER A 45 -1.93 11.85 6.14
CA SER A 45 -0.73 11.37 6.82
C SER A 45 -0.89 9.96 7.44
N GLU A 46 -2.11 9.42 7.49
CA GLU A 46 -2.43 8.05 7.90
C GLU A 46 -2.05 6.97 6.87
N PHE A 47 -1.41 7.35 5.76
CA PHE A 47 -0.90 6.42 4.75
C PHE A 47 0.62 6.51 4.62
N PHE A 48 1.26 5.37 4.40
CA PHE A 48 2.58 5.34 3.77
C PHE A 48 2.40 5.62 2.28
N VAL A 49 3.25 6.51 1.75
CA VAL A 49 3.33 6.84 0.32
C VAL A 49 4.71 6.43 -0.15
N PHE A 50 4.81 5.47 -1.07
CA PHE A 50 6.10 4.91 -1.48
C PHE A 50 6.07 4.35 -2.90
N SER A 51 7.23 4.24 -3.53
CA SER A 51 7.39 3.56 -4.81
C SER A 51 8.25 2.31 -4.62
N VAL A 52 8.13 1.37 -5.55
CA VAL A 52 9.01 0.20 -5.64
C VAL A 52 9.95 0.37 -6.82
N LYS A 53 11.17 -0.13 -6.71
CA LYS A 53 12.18 -0.09 -7.78
C LYS A 53 12.58 -1.52 -8.13
N ASN A 54 12.79 -1.80 -9.41
CA ASN A 54 13.20 -3.12 -9.91
C ASN A 54 12.23 -4.27 -9.54
N ILE A 55 10.94 -3.96 -9.36
CA ILE A 55 9.87 -4.90 -9.01
C ILE A 55 8.67 -4.59 -9.91
N ASN A 56 8.00 -5.61 -10.42
CA ASN A 56 6.74 -5.41 -11.13
C ASN A 56 5.64 -4.94 -10.14
N GLU A 57 5.04 -3.80 -10.41
CA GLU A 57 4.12 -3.13 -9.48
C GLU A 57 2.82 -3.91 -9.31
N LEU A 58 2.33 -4.55 -10.38
CA LEU A 58 1.13 -5.37 -10.31
C LEU A 58 1.37 -6.64 -9.49
N TYR A 59 2.53 -7.27 -9.63
CA TYR A 59 2.98 -8.38 -8.80
C TYR A 59 3.07 -7.97 -7.33
N PHE A 60 3.72 -6.84 -7.05
CA PHE A 60 3.84 -6.31 -5.69
C PHE A 60 2.49 -6.01 -5.07
N LYS A 61 1.56 -5.43 -5.83
CA LYS A 61 0.17 -5.20 -5.43
C LYS A 61 -0.51 -6.51 -5.02
N PHE A 62 -0.31 -7.59 -5.78
CA PHE A 62 -0.86 -8.90 -5.40
C PHE A 62 -0.18 -9.48 -4.16
N CYS A 63 1.13 -9.26 -3.96
CA CYS A 63 1.82 -9.64 -2.74
C CYS A 63 1.24 -8.94 -1.51
N LEU A 64 1.04 -7.61 -1.56
CA LEU A 64 0.37 -6.86 -0.48
C LEU A 64 -1.01 -7.45 -0.16
N SER A 65 -1.74 -7.90 -1.18
CA SER A 65 -3.06 -8.52 -1.00
C SER A 65 -3.04 -9.96 -0.48
N SER A 66 -1.89 -10.62 -0.49
CA SER A 66 -1.76 -12.04 -0.18
C SER A 66 -1.89 -12.33 1.31
N SER A 67 -2.39 -13.53 1.63
CA SER A 67 -2.45 -14.04 3.01
C SER A 67 -1.07 -14.04 3.69
N PHE A 68 0.00 -14.30 2.93
CA PHE A 68 1.36 -14.30 3.45
C PHE A 68 1.77 -12.95 4.06
N VAL A 69 1.49 -11.84 3.38
CA VAL A 69 1.78 -10.49 3.90
C VAL A 69 0.80 -10.11 5.01
N GLN A 70 -0.49 -10.44 4.84
CA GLN A 70 -1.51 -10.11 5.84
C GLN A 70 -1.32 -10.85 7.17
N TYR A 71 -0.78 -12.07 7.13
CA TYR A 71 -0.46 -12.82 8.34
C TYR A 71 0.66 -12.15 9.15
N GLN A 72 1.72 -11.67 8.48
CA GLN A 72 2.79 -10.91 9.12
C GLN A 72 2.23 -9.67 9.82
N ILE A 73 1.42 -8.87 9.12
CA ILE A 73 0.78 -7.67 9.67
C ILE A 73 -0.09 -8.02 10.87
N THR A 74 -1.00 -8.99 10.74
CA THR A 74 -1.94 -9.36 11.81
C THR A 74 -1.22 -9.81 13.08
N ASN A 75 -0.08 -10.49 12.95
CA ASN A 75 0.71 -10.94 14.10
C ASN A 75 1.28 -9.78 14.94
N TYR A 76 1.62 -8.65 14.32
CA TYR A 76 2.10 -7.46 15.04
C TYR A 76 0.98 -6.68 15.73
N MET A 77 -0.29 -6.94 15.42
CA MET A 77 -1.42 -6.08 15.78
C MET A 77 -2.29 -6.65 16.92
N LYS A 78 -1.82 -7.72 17.61
CA LYS A 78 -2.58 -8.41 18.66
C LYS A 78 -2.84 -7.50 19.87
N GLY A 79 -4.09 -7.48 20.35
CA GLY A 79 -4.47 -6.90 21.66
C GLY A 79 -4.71 -5.39 21.72
N ALA A 80 -4.40 -4.62 20.66
CA ALA A 80 -4.57 -3.16 20.67
C ALA A 80 -5.89 -2.71 20.04
N ARG A 81 -6.61 -1.81 20.72
CA ARG A 81 -7.76 -1.09 20.15
C ARG A 81 -7.24 -0.02 19.19
N MET A 82 -7.44 -0.22 17.88
CA MET A 82 -6.95 0.66 16.79
C MET A 82 -5.42 0.64 16.60
N PRO A 83 -4.85 -0.52 16.23
CA PRO A 83 -3.42 -0.64 16.09
C PRO A 83 -2.91 0.16 14.88
N ARG A 84 -1.70 0.69 15.02
CA ARG A 84 -0.97 1.43 13.99
C ARG A 84 0.31 0.68 13.68
N ILE A 85 0.58 0.43 12.40
CA ILE A 85 1.86 -0.15 11.97
C ILE A 85 2.92 0.96 11.86
N GLY A 86 4.07 0.72 12.51
CA GLY A 86 5.25 1.57 12.40
C GLY A 86 5.96 1.39 11.05
N GLU A 87 6.76 2.39 10.67
CA GLU A 87 7.50 2.38 9.40
C GLU A 87 8.59 1.29 9.39
N ASP A 88 9.19 1.02 10.54
CA ASP A 88 10.15 -0.04 10.78
C ASP A 88 9.55 -1.43 10.51
N ILE A 89 8.38 -1.71 11.09
CA ILE A 89 7.66 -2.98 10.87
C ILE A 89 7.27 -3.09 9.39
N PHE A 90 6.75 -2.01 8.81
CA PHE A 90 6.30 -2.00 7.42
C PHE A 90 7.44 -2.27 6.42
N LYS A 91 8.61 -1.65 6.62
CA LYS A 91 9.80 -1.86 5.78
C LYS A 91 10.38 -3.26 5.91
N ASN A 92 10.18 -3.93 7.05
CA ASN A 92 10.69 -5.27 7.33
C ASN A 92 9.73 -6.40 6.94
N LEU A 93 8.57 -6.08 6.35
CA LEU A 93 7.66 -7.09 5.79
C LEU A 93 8.40 -7.93 4.74
N GLN A 94 8.33 -9.24 4.89
CA GLN A 94 8.91 -10.17 3.94
C GLN A 94 8.01 -10.23 2.71
N ILE A 95 8.61 -9.97 1.54
CA ILE A 95 7.95 -10.03 0.25
C ILE A 95 8.74 -11.01 -0.63
N PRO A 96 8.11 -12.04 -1.21
CA PRO A 96 8.79 -12.91 -2.16
C PRO A 96 9.14 -12.10 -3.42
N LEU A 97 10.41 -12.08 -3.80
CA LEU A 97 10.90 -11.34 -4.97
C LEU A 97 11.64 -12.27 -5.94
N PRO A 98 10.94 -13.15 -6.67
CA PRO A 98 11.56 -13.94 -7.72
C PRO A 98 12.08 -13.03 -8.85
N PRO A 99 12.85 -13.54 -9.83
CA PRO A 99 13.31 -12.72 -10.96
C PRO A 99 12.17 -12.00 -11.69
N LEU A 100 12.41 -10.80 -12.22
CA LEU A 100 11.40 -9.95 -12.88
C LEU A 100 10.55 -10.69 -13.93
N LYS A 101 11.18 -11.57 -14.72
CA LYS A 101 10.48 -12.41 -15.71
C LYS A 101 9.40 -13.28 -15.06
N ILE A 102 9.66 -13.84 -13.88
CA ILE A 102 8.71 -14.65 -13.12
C ILE A 102 7.65 -13.75 -12.47
N GLN A 103 8.03 -12.59 -11.92
CA GLN A 103 7.07 -11.62 -11.39
C GLN A 103 6.03 -11.22 -12.46
N ASN A 104 6.49 -10.90 -13.67
CA ASN A 104 5.63 -10.54 -14.80
C ASN A 104 4.66 -11.68 -15.17
N LYS A 105 5.16 -12.93 -15.23
CA LYS A 105 4.31 -14.10 -15.51
C LYS A 105 3.22 -14.28 -14.47
N ILE A 106 3.56 -14.18 -13.18
CA ILE A 106 2.61 -14.33 -12.07
C ILE A 106 1.58 -13.19 -12.10
N ALA A 107 2.02 -11.95 -12.26
CA ALA A 107 1.13 -10.79 -12.32
C ALA A 107 0.12 -10.93 -13.46
N ASN A 108 0.58 -11.27 -14.67
CA ASN A 108 -0.31 -11.46 -15.81
C ASN A 108 -1.32 -12.57 -15.56
N HIS A 109 -0.88 -13.72 -15.03
CA HIS A 109 -1.77 -14.83 -14.74
C HIS A 109 -2.87 -14.47 -13.74
N ILE A 110 -2.51 -13.86 -12.61
CA ILE A 110 -3.48 -13.42 -11.59
C ILE A 110 -4.43 -12.38 -12.18
N GLN A 111 -3.91 -11.43 -12.98
CA GLN A 111 -4.72 -10.41 -13.61
C GLN A 111 -5.75 -11.01 -14.58
N THR A 112 -5.35 -11.97 -15.43
CA THR A 112 -6.26 -12.68 -16.32
C THR A 112 -7.37 -13.39 -15.54
N LEU A 113 -7.03 -14.08 -14.45
CA LEU A 113 -8.02 -14.73 -13.59
C LEU A 113 -9.00 -13.71 -13.00
N LYS A 114 -8.49 -12.61 -12.42
CA LYS A 114 -9.35 -11.57 -11.83
C LYS A 114 -10.27 -10.90 -12.84
N THR A 115 -9.82 -10.70 -14.08
CA THR A 115 -10.66 -10.14 -15.14
C THR A 115 -11.75 -11.13 -15.56
N LYS A 116 -11.44 -12.43 -15.62
CA LYS A 116 -12.40 -13.48 -15.99
C LYS A 116 -13.51 -13.66 -14.95
N PHE A 117 -13.20 -13.45 -13.67
CA PHE A 117 -14.13 -13.62 -12.54
C PHE A 117 -14.61 -12.29 -11.96
N LYS A 118 -14.65 -11.23 -12.77
CA LYS A 118 -15.28 -9.97 -12.36
C LYS A 118 -16.80 -10.15 -12.46
N PRO A 119 -17.56 -9.95 -11.37
CA PRO A 119 -19.02 -10.07 -11.39
C PRO A 119 -19.67 -9.04 -12.32
#